data_AF-A0A2A3D0J2-F1
#
_entry.id   AF-A0A2A3D0J2-F1
#
_cell.length_a   1.000
_cell.length_b   1.000
_cell.length_c   1.000
_cell.angle_alpha   90.00
_cell.angle_beta   90.00
_cell.angle_gamma   90.00
#
_symmetry.space_group_name_H-M   'P 1'
#
loop_
_entity.id
_entity.type
_entity.pdbx_description
1 polymer ?
#
loop_
_entity_poly.entity_id
_entity_poly.type
_entity_poly.pdbx_seq_one_letter_code
_entity_poly.pdbx_strand_id
1 'polypeptide(L)' 'MAKKSISAVDAELIRSALKTAIYEDKLPESEWRDQAIKLIQVFTGSNTTVDPKLLDWILRK' A
#
# COMPACT_ATOMS: atom_id res chain seq x y z
N MET A 1 -5.26 16.16 -11.96
CA MET A 1 -3.81 16.34 -11.74
C MET A 1 -3.30 15.02 -11.17
N ALA A 2 -2.56 14.23 -11.93
CA ALA A 2 -2.03 12.96 -11.44
C ALA A 2 -0.96 13.25 -10.39
N LYS A 3 -1.17 12.80 -9.13
CA LYS A 3 -0.13 12.82 -8.09
C LYS A 3 1.00 11.91 -8.58
N LYS A 4 2.04 12.52 -9.17
CA LYS A 4 3.15 11.84 -9.86
C LYS A 4 4.07 11.07 -8.91
N SER A 5 3.84 11.17 -7.60
CA SER A 5 4.62 10.46 -6.58
C SER A 5 3.76 10.29 -5.32
N ILE A 6 3.77 9.08 -4.76
CA ILE A 6 3.31 8.82 -3.39
C ILE A 6 4.20 9.65 -2.46
N SER A 7 3.61 10.55 -1.67
CA SER A 7 4.36 11.23 -0.60
C SER A 7 4.65 10.25 0.54
N ALA A 8 5.66 10.52 1.35
CA ALA A 8 5.94 9.74 2.55
C ALA A 8 4.72 9.60 3.47
N VAL A 9 3.91 10.67 3.58
CA VAL A 9 2.65 10.68 4.33
C VAL A 9 1.61 9.74 3.75
N ASP A 10 1.49 9.72 2.41
CA ASP A 10 0.57 8.83 1.71
C ASP A 10 0.99 7.35 1.91
N ALA A 11 2.30 7.08 1.89
CA ALA A 11 2.87 5.76 2.16
C ALA A 11 2.62 5.29 3.61
N GLU A 12 2.76 6.18 4.60
CA GLU A 12 2.47 5.86 6.00
C GLU A 12 0.99 5.55 6.23
N LEU A 13 0.09 6.27 5.55
CA LEU A 13 -1.34 6.02 5.62
C LEU A 13 -1.69 4.64 5.04
N ILE A 14 -1.13 4.31 3.86
CA ILE A 14 -1.33 3.00 3.24
C ILE A 14 -0.77 1.89 4.12
N ARG A 15 0.40 2.09 4.73
CA ARG A 15 1.00 1.14 5.67
C ARG A 15 0.12 0.93 6.90
N SER A 16 -0.48 1.99 7.42
CA SER A 16 -1.39 1.90 8.57
C SER A 16 -2.68 1.15 8.21
N ALA A 17 -3.27 1.46 7.06
CA ALA A 17 -4.45 0.75 6.55
C ALA A 17 -4.18 -0.73 6.29
N LEU A 18 -3.00 -1.07 5.73
CA LEU A 18 -2.58 -2.45 5.55
C LEU A 18 -2.41 -3.16 6.89
N LYS A 19 -1.76 -2.52 7.88
CA LYS A 19 -1.62 -3.09 9.23
C LYS A 19 -2.99 -3.36 9.85
N THR A 20 -3.92 -2.42 9.78
CA THR A 20 -5.31 -2.62 10.20
C THR A 20 -5.92 -3.85 9.52
N ALA A 21 -5.81 -3.98 8.20
CA ALA A 21 -6.34 -5.15 7.50
C ALA A 21 -5.65 -6.46 7.95
N ILE A 22 -4.34 -6.45 8.22
CA ILE A 22 -3.61 -7.61 8.72
C ILE A 22 -4.09 -8.02 10.12
N TYR A 23 -4.27 -7.07 11.02
CA TYR A 23 -4.62 -7.34 12.42
C TYR A 23 -6.11 -7.57 12.62
N GLU A 24 -6.96 -6.76 11.98
CA GLU A 24 -8.42 -6.82 12.13
C GLU A 24 -9.05 -7.87 11.22
N ASP A 25 -8.65 -7.92 9.94
CA ASP A 25 -9.20 -8.84 8.94
C ASP A 25 -8.45 -10.18 8.89
N LYS A 26 -7.40 -10.35 9.72
CA LYS A 26 -6.51 -11.52 9.72
C LYS A 26 -5.99 -11.85 8.32
N LEU A 27 -5.64 -10.82 7.56
CA LEU A 27 -5.19 -10.99 6.18
C LEU A 27 -3.97 -11.93 6.15
N PRO A 28 -3.96 -12.99 5.34
CA PRO A 28 -2.83 -13.89 5.24
C PRO A 28 -1.65 -13.22 4.51
N GLU A 29 -0.42 -13.56 4.87
CA GLU A 29 0.82 -12.95 4.34
C GLU A 29 0.91 -12.99 2.81
N SER A 30 0.34 -14.02 2.18
CA SER A 30 0.24 -14.14 0.72
C SER A 30 -0.56 -13.00 0.08
N GLU A 31 -1.56 -12.47 0.78
CA GLU A 31 -2.45 -11.41 0.29
C GLU A 31 -1.95 -10.01 0.66
N TRP A 32 -0.97 -9.88 1.56
CA TRP A 32 -0.48 -8.57 1.99
C TRP A 32 0.04 -7.75 0.82
N ARG A 33 0.73 -8.41 -0.10
CA ARG A 33 1.31 -7.77 -1.28
C ARG A 33 0.22 -7.30 -2.25
N ASP A 34 -0.79 -8.12 -2.51
CA ASP A 34 -1.91 -7.76 -3.38
C ASP A 34 -2.73 -6.61 -2.77
N GLN A 35 -3.01 -6.69 -1.47
CA GLN A 35 -3.74 -5.67 -0.75
C GLN A 35 -2.99 -4.33 -0.70
N ALA A 36 -1.67 -4.35 -0.49
CA ALA A 36 -0.85 -3.14 -0.56
C ALA A 36 -0.88 -2.49 -1.95
N ILE A 37 -0.80 -3.29 -3.03
CA ILE A 37 -0.88 -2.80 -4.41
C ILE A 37 -2.26 -2.17 -4.66
N LYS A 38 -3.35 -2.85 -4.26
CA LYS A 38 -4.71 -2.31 -4.36
C LYS A 38 -4.85 -0.99 -3.62
N LEU A 39 -4.38 -0.90 -2.38
CA LEU A 39 -4.43 0.33 -1.60
C LEU A 39 -3.68 1.47 -2.30
N ILE A 40 -2.50 1.20 -2.84
CA ILE A 40 -1.70 2.20 -3.58
C ILE A 40 -2.43 2.66 -4.84
N GLN A 41 -3.02 1.74 -5.61
CA GLN A 41 -3.77 2.07 -6.83
C GLN A 41 -5.03 2.88 -6.52
N VAL A 42 -5.79 2.49 -5.50
CA VAL A 42 -6.98 3.21 -5.04
C VAL A 42 -6.60 4.62 -4.57
N PHE A 43 -5.52 4.72 -3.78
CA PHE A 43 -5.09 5.99 -3.21
C PHE A 43 -4.51 6.96 -4.25
N THR A 44 -3.79 6.44 -5.25
CA THR A 44 -3.23 7.26 -6.34
C THR A 44 -4.23 7.52 -7.47
N GLY A 45 -5.38 6.84 -7.46
CA GLY A 45 -6.37 6.88 -8.54
C GLY A 45 -5.78 6.48 -9.90
N SER A 46 -4.62 5.81 -9.90
CA SER A 46 -3.82 5.53 -11.07
C SER A 46 -3.44 4.06 -11.07
N ASN A 47 -3.74 3.35 -12.15
CA ASN A 47 -3.26 1.99 -12.40
C ASN A 47 -1.76 1.99 -12.78
N THR A 48 -0.97 2.82 -12.10
CA THR A 48 0.45 2.98 -12.34
C THR A 48 1.22 1.87 -11.61
N THR A 49 2.33 1.46 -12.21
CA THR A 49 3.28 0.51 -11.62
C THR A 49 3.70 1.00 -10.24
N VAL A 50 3.35 0.21 -9.22
CA VAL A 50 3.79 0.44 -7.84
C VAL A 50 5.29 0.25 -7.77
N ASP A 51 6.01 1.21 -7.20
CA ASP A 51 7.44 1.09 -7.02
C ASP A 51 7.73 -0.09 -6.05
N PRO A 52 8.53 -1.09 -6.47
CA PRO A 52 8.77 -2.27 -5.64
C PRO A 52 9.49 -1.94 -4.34
N LYS A 53 10.29 -0.86 -4.27
CA LYS A 53 10.93 -0.44 -3.00
C LYS A 53 9.92 0.17 -2.04
N LEU A 54 8.94 0.92 -2.56
CA LEU A 54 7.83 1.43 -1.76
C LEU A 54 6.98 0.28 -1.20
N LEU A 55 6.66 -0.69 -2.05
CA LEU A 55 5.90 -1.87 -1.65
C LEU A 55 6.61 -2.67 -0.54
N ASP A 56 7.92 -2.90 -0.71
CA ASP A 56 8.74 -3.57 0.31
C ASP A 56 8.76 -2.77 1.63
N TRP A 57 8.88 -1.45 1.55
CA TRP A 57 8.84 -0.57 2.73
C TRP A 57 7.48 -0.61 3.46
N ILE A 58 6.37 -0.65 2.72
CA ILE A 58 5.01 -0.77 3.28
C ILE A 58 4.81 -2.14 3.95
N LEU A 59 5.30 -3.21 3.33
CA LEU A 59 5.22 -4.58 3.84
C LEU A 59 6.17 -4.85 5.02
N ARG A 60 7.17 -3.98 5.23
CA ARG A 60 8.10 -4.11 6.34
C ARG A 60 7.37 -3.94 7.68
N LYS A 61 7.42 -4.99 8.51
CA LYS A 61 6.81 -5.06 9.84
C LYS A 61 7.14 -3.83 10.71
#